data_AF-A0A2W5R638-F1
#
_entry.id   AF-A0A2W5R638-F1
#
_cell.length_a   1.000
_cell.length_b   1.000
_cell.length_c   1.000
_cell.angle_alpha   90.00
_cell.angle_beta   90.00
_cell.angle_gamma   90.00
#
_symmetry.space_group_name_H-M   'P 1'
#
loop_
_entity.id
_entity.type
_entity.pdbx_description
1 polymer ?
#
loop_
_entity_poly.entity_id
_entity_poly.type
_entity_poly.pdbx_seq_one_letter_code
_entity_poly.pdbx_strand_id
1 'polypeptide(L)' 'MVNSKSTLLLVFSISLGLLACGGNDAEYNSCVEKGIQYYKDIGSYPNLTTENISAEAKVQQSCKNSVVAFD' A
#
# COMPACT_ATOMS: atom_id res chain seq x y z
N MET A 1 -29.71 27.53 -38.19
CA MET A 1 -28.69 28.49 -37.73
C MET A 1 -28.49 28.27 -36.25
N VAL A 2 -27.33 27.72 -35.88
CA VAL A 2 -26.94 27.43 -34.50
C VAL A 2 -26.50 28.73 -33.85
N ASN A 3 -27.07 29.09 -32.71
CA ASN A 3 -26.49 30.07 -31.79
C ASN A 3 -26.92 29.74 -30.35
N SER A 4 -26.33 28.67 -29.81
CA SER A 4 -26.36 28.36 -28.39
C SER A 4 -25.15 29.02 -27.74
N LYS A 5 -25.36 30.18 -27.11
CA LYS A 5 -24.37 30.87 -26.28
C LYS A 5 -24.86 30.86 -24.84
N SER A 6 -24.38 29.91 -24.05
CA SER A 6 -24.03 30.14 -22.64
C SER A 6 -23.32 28.91 -22.11
N THR A 7 -21.99 29.04 -22.12
CA THR A 7 -21.02 28.25 -21.38
C THR A 7 -21.50 27.96 -19.96
N LEU A 8 -21.96 26.73 -19.71
CA LEU A 8 -22.19 26.23 -18.36
C LEU A 8 -21.06 25.26 -18.01
N LEU A 9 -19.92 25.84 -17.63
CA LEU A 9 -18.87 25.13 -16.91
C LEU A 9 -19.26 25.11 -15.43
N LEU A 10 -19.75 23.97 -14.93
CA LEU A 10 -19.74 23.68 -13.50
C LEU A 10 -18.99 22.36 -13.29
N VAL A 11 -17.67 22.55 -13.22
CA VAL A 11 -16.69 21.87 -12.37
C VAL A 11 -17.32 20.75 -11.53
N PHE A 12 -17.10 19.50 -11.96
CA PHE A 12 -17.22 18.34 -11.09
C PHE A 12 -16.26 18.57 -9.91
N SER A 13 -16.81 18.93 -8.76
CA SER A 13 -16.09 18.99 -7.50
C SER A 13 -15.69 17.57 -7.11
N ILE A 14 -14.54 17.12 -7.60
CA ILE A 14 -13.87 15.94 -7.07
C ILE A 14 -13.30 16.35 -5.71
N SER A 15 -14.16 16.41 -4.70
CA SER A 15 -13.74 16.30 -3.31
C SER A 15 -13.38 14.84 -3.06
N LEU A 16 -12.26 14.38 -3.65
CA LEU A 16 -11.52 13.25 -3.11
C LEU A 16 -10.86 13.72 -1.81
N GLY A 17 -11.69 13.79 -0.77
CA GLY A 17 -11.22 13.92 0.60
C GLY A 17 -10.53 12.62 0.98
N LEU A 18 -9.25 12.49 0.62
CA LEU A 18 -8.37 11.44 1.10
C LEU A 18 -7.98 11.77 2.55
N LEU A 19 -8.94 11.62 3.46
CA LEU A 19 -8.69 11.60 4.90
C LEU A 19 -8.18 10.21 5.28
N ALA A 20 -6.94 9.91 4.88
CA ALA A 20 -6.21 8.73 5.33
C ALA A 20 -4.95 9.18 6.09
N CYS A 21 -5.14 9.77 7.26
CA CYS A 21 -4.06 10.05 8.21
C CYS A 21 -4.43 9.41 9.55
N GLY A 22 -4.16 8.11 9.71
CA GLY A 22 -4.34 7.42 10.99
C GLY A 22 -4.42 5.88 10.95
N GLY A 23 -4.70 5.26 9.80
CA GLY A 23 -4.79 3.79 9.66
C GLY A 23 -3.47 3.07 9.36
N ASN A 24 -2.47 3.83 8.90
CA ASN A 24 -1.30 3.28 8.23
C ASN A 24 -0.41 2.39 9.13
N ASP A 25 -0.33 2.67 10.44
CA ASP A 25 0.57 1.94 11.34
C ASP A 25 0.04 0.56 11.72
N ALA A 26 -1.28 0.43 11.94
CA ALA A 26 -1.90 -0.85 12.25
C ALA A 26 -1.88 -1.78 11.03
N GLU A 27 -2.19 -1.24 9.84
CA GLU A 27 -2.12 -1.97 8.57
C GLU A 27 -0.68 -2.37 8.23
N TYR A 28 0.29 -1.47 8.44
CA TYR A 28 1.71 -1.77 8.29
C TYR A 28 2.16 -2.87 9.23
N ASN A 29 1.83 -2.80 10.52
CA ASN A 29 2.22 -3.83 11.49
C ASN A 29 1.60 -5.19 11.15
N SER A 30 0.32 -5.22 10.77
CA SER A 30 -0.36 -6.43 10.28
C SER A 30 0.34 -7.00 9.04
N CYS A 31 0.70 -6.16 8.07
CA CYS A 31 1.48 -6.57 6.90
C CYS A 31 2.82 -7.19 7.29
N VAL A 32 3.53 -6.59 8.26
CA VAL A 32 4.82 -7.09 8.74
C VAL A 32 4.67 -8.45 9.43
N GLU A 33 3.67 -8.61 10.29
CA GLU A 33 3.41 -9.89 10.96
C GLU A 33 3.10 -11.00 9.95
N LYS A 34 2.21 -10.73 8.98
CA LYS A 34 1.88 -11.68 7.91
C LYS A 34 3.09 -12.03 7.05
N GLY A 35 3.88 -11.03 6.66
CA GLY A 35 5.10 -11.24 5.87
C GLY A 35 6.16 -12.07 6.60
N ILE A 36 6.35 -11.84 7.91
CA ILE A 36 7.24 -12.66 8.74
C ILE A 36 6.73 -14.11 8.81
N GLN A 37 5.42 -14.31 9.00
CA GLN A 37 4.85 -15.66 9.00
C GLN A 37 5.00 -16.35 7.66
N TYR A 38 4.73 -15.66 6.54
CA TYR A 38 4.96 -16.19 5.20
C TYR A 38 6.38 -16.73 5.04
N TYR A 39 7.40 -15.96 5.42
CA TYR A 39 8.80 -16.42 5.32
C TYR A 39 9.15 -17.54 6.30
N LYS A 40 8.49 -17.64 7.45
CA LYS A 40 8.63 -18.79 8.36
C LYS A 40 8.00 -20.04 7.77
N ASP A 41 6.81 -19.94 7.20
CA ASP A 41 6.04 -21.05 6.63
C ASP A 41 6.78 -21.69 5.44
N ILE A 42 7.49 -20.89 4.64
CA ILE A 42 8.32 -21.39 3.54
C ILE A 42 9.77 -21.71 3.95
N GLY A 43 10.09 -21.68 5.25
CA GLY A 43 11.42 -22.01 5.78
C GLY A 43 12.54 -21.06 5.35
N SER A 44 12.21 -19.82 4.98
CA SER A 44 13.15 -18.78 4.50
C SER A 44 13.42 -17.69 5.53
N TYR A 45 12.93 -17.83 6.77
CA TYR A 45 13.26 -16.96 7.90
C TYR A 45 14.44 -17.55 8.70
N PRO A 46 15.39 -16.75 9.24
CA PRO A 46 15.42 -15.28 9.30
C PRO A 46 16.07 -14.58 8.10
N ASN A 47 16.76 -15.30 7.21
CA ASN A 47 17.51 -14.72 6.09
C ASN A 47 17.12 -15.34 4.76
N LEU A 48 16.90 -14.47 3.77
CA LEU A 48 16.67 -14.85 2.37
C LEU A 48 18.03 -15.12 1.72
N THR A 49 18.43 -16.39 1.70
CA THR A 49 19.78 -16.81 1.25
C THR A 49 20.11 -16.38 -0.18
N THR A 50 19.11 -16.27 -1.04
CA THR A 50 19.25 -15.85 -2.44
C THR A 50 19.57 -14.37 -2.58
N GLU A 51 19.04 -13.53 -1.70
CA GLU A 51 19.19 -12.07 -1.75
C GLU A 51 20.23 -11.55 -0.76
N ASN A 52 20.70 -12.41 0.16
CA ASN A 52 21.60 -12.07 1.26
C ASN A 52 21.08 -10.91 2.13
N ILE A 53 19.78 -10.90 2.39
CA ILE A 53 19.08 -9.93 3.25
C ILE A 53 18.25 -10.65 4.31
N SER A 54 17.94 -9.96 5.42
CA SER A 54 17.00 -10.50 6.38
C SER A 54 15.58 -10.49 5.80
N ALA A 55 14.83 -11.54 6.09
CA ALA A 55 13.42 -11.64 5.73
C ALA A 55 12.65 -10.46 6.35
N GLU A 56 12.98 -10.04 7.56
CA GLU A 56 12.40 -8.86 8.21
C GLU A 56 12.63 -7.58 7.41
N ALA A 57 13.86 -7.29 6.97
CA ALA A 57 14.15 -6.09 6.19
C ALA A 57 13.39 -6.07 4.87
N LYS A 58 13.30 -7.23 4.19
CA LYS A 58 12.51 -7.38 2.96
C LYS A 58 11.02 -7.12 3.22
N VAL A 59 10.47 -7.71 4.28
CA VAL A 59 9.06 -7.55 4.67
C VAL A 59 8.76 -6.08 4.98
N GLN A 60 9.57 -5.44 5.81
CA GLN A 60 9.41 -4.02 6.15
C GLN A 60 9.45 -3.13 4.89
N GLN A 61 10.39 -3.39 3.97
CA GLN A 61 10.45 -2.67 2.70
C GLN A 61 9.20 -2.90 1.84
N SER A 62 8.75 -4.15 1.72
CA SER A 62 7.51 -4.49 1.00
C SER A 62 6.29 -3.80 1.61
N CYS A 63 6.14 -3.82 2.94
CA CYS A 63 5.01 -3.21 3.63
C CYS A 63 5.03 -1.68 3.63
N LYS A 64 6.23 -1.05 3.57
CA LYS A 64 6.37 0.40 3.34
C LYS A 64 5.89 0.78 1.94
N ASN A 65 6.11 -0.08 0.95
CA ASN A 65 5.66 0.14 -0.42
C ASN A 65 4.17 -0.14 -0.58
N SER A 66 3.64 -1.16 0.10
CA SER A 66 2.24 -1.54 0.08
C SER A 66 1.86 -2.33 1.32
N VAL A 67 0.92 -1.82 2.12
CA VAL A 67 0.42 -2.50 3.34
C VAL A 67 -0.37 -3.79 3.06
N VAL A 68 -0.64 -4.11 1.80
CA VAL A 68 -1.32 -5.36 1.38
C VAL A 68 -0.37 -6.35 0.68
N ALA A 69 0.95 -6.19 0.83
CA ALA A 69 1.95 -7.02 0.15
C ALA A 69 1.91 -8.52 0.54
N PHE A 70 1.31 -8.85 1.69
CA PHE A 70 1.22 -10.20 2.24
C PHE A 70 -0.20 -10.57 2.69
N ASP A 71 -1.21 -9.92 2.08
CA ASP A 71 -2.64 -10.20 2.28
C ASP A 71 -3.19 -11.21 1.28
#